data_AF-A0A934GKY6-F1
#
_entry.id   AF-A0A934GKY6-F1
#
_cell.length_a   1.000
_cell.length_b   1.000
_cell.length_c   1.000
_cell.angle_alpha   90.00
_cell.angle_beta   90.00
_cell.angle_gamma   90.00
#
_symmetry.space_group_name_H-M   'P 1'
#
loop_
_entity.id
_entity.type
_entity.pdbx_description
1 polymer ?
#
loop_
_entity_poly.entity_id
_entity_poly.type
_entity_poly.pdbx_seq_one_letter_code
_entity_poly.pdbx_strand_id
1 'polypeptide(L)'
;MNVIEKAGRQISRSRFNEEHDATQYLYKHIAMDLGRPEPITEEEAIEWMDSLANSMTLRWRENLSVGNDSIDSDHKYFIEIINQAENSLISMDRAELKKAIENLSLYSAKHFDREEKIASAVGYPQMEQLHNSHEVLADKLKQLKIEIDGELSLSSVVHFSALLRDWLLDHLMKEDMLMRPFLTKYSPKFEAT
;
A
#
# COMPACT_ATOMS: atom_id res chain seq x y z
N MET A 1 25.51 -1.30 -1.32
CA MET A 1 24.98 -0.63 -0.13
C MET A 1 23.61 -1.23 0.14
N ASN A 2 23.45 -1.97 1.25
CA ASN A 2 22.20 -2.70 1.50
C ASN A 2 21.10 -1.76 2.06
N VAL A 3 19.89 -2.28 2.19
CA VAL A 3 18.72 -1.51 2.65
C VAL A 3 18.93 -0.96 4.06
N ILE A 4 19.62 -1.71 4.92
CA ILE A 4 19.92 -1.32 6.31
C ILE A 4 20.95 -0.20 6.36
N GLU A 5 21.99 -0.25 5.56
CA GLU A 5 22.97 0.83 5.42
C GLU A 5 22.34 2.11 4.84
N LYS A 6 21.28 1.99 4.02
CA LYS A 6 20.54 3.14 3.44
C LYS A 6 19.60 3.75 4.47
N ALA A 7 18.83 2.92 5.18
CA ALA A 7 17.97 3.31 6.28
C ALA A 7 18.76 3.90 7.47
N GLY A 8 19.84 3.24 7.88
CA GLY A 8 20.77 3.69 8.92
C GLY A 8 21.42 5.03 8.59
N ARG A 9 21.79 5.26 7.32
CA ARG A 9 22.28 6.57 6.86
C ARG A 9 21.26 7.69 6.97
N GLN A 10 20.01 7.42 6.57
CA GLN A 10 18.95 8.43 6.64
C GLN A 10 18.56 8.75 8.09
N ILE A 11 18.45 7.74 8.94
CA ILE A 11 18.16 7.90 10.38
C ILE A 11 19.33 8.62 11.09
N SER A 12 20.57 8.33 10.71
CA SER A 12 21.75 9.04 11.23
C SER A 12 21.66 10.52 10.90
N ARG A 13 21.42 10.88 9.63
CA ARG A 13 21.31 12.28 9.21
C ARG A 13 20.18 13.08 9.91
N SER A 14 19.16 12.43 10.46
CA SER A 14 18.03 13.11 11.10
C SER A 14 18.02 13.07 12.63
N ARG A 15 18.74 12.12 13.26
CA ARG A 15 18.63 11.88 14.71
C ARG A 15 19.92 11.60 15.47
N PHE A 16 21.03 11.28 14.81
CA PHE A 16 22.28 10.84 15.47
C PHE A 16 23.52 11.50 14.85
N ASN A 17 24.61 11.65 15.60
CA ASN A 17 25.81 12.32 15.08
C ASN A 17 26.67 11.41 14.16
N GLU A 18 26.41 10.10 14.10
CA GLU A 18 27.19 9.13 13.31
C GLU A 18 26.29 8.00 12.72
N GLU A 19 26.68 7.40 11.58
CA GLU A 19 25.92 6.31 10.89
C GLU A 19 25.74 5.05 11.75
N HIS A 20 26.67 4.83 12.69
CA HIS A 20 26.72 3.66 13.54
C HIS A 20 25.57 3.62 14.57
N ASP A 21 25.18 4.78 15.12
CA ASP A 21 24.12 4.89 16.14
C ASP A 21 22.72 4.58 15.59
N ALA A 22 22.46 4.99 14.36
CA ALA A 22 21.18 4.78 13.70
C ALA A 22 20.93 3.31 13.33
N THR A 23 21.99 2.63 12.90
CA THR A 23 21.97 1.21 12.54
C THR A 23 21.78 0.35 13.80
N GLN A 24 22.50 0.66 14.88
CA GLN A 24 22.33 0.03 16.19
C GLN A 24 20.95 0.29 16.81
N TYR A 25 20.39 1.50 16.62
CA TYR A 25 19.03 1.82 17.05
C TYR A 25 17.98 0.97 16.31
N LEU A 26 18.13 0.79 14.99
CA LEU A 26 17.25 -0.04 14.18
C LEU A 26 17.33 -1.51 14.64
N TYR A 27 18.55 -2.07 14.81
CA TYR A 27 18.74 -3.43 15.30
C TYR A 27 18.13 -3.67 16.68
N LYS A 28 18.23 -2.69 17.58
CA LYS A 28 17.63 -2.78 18.92
C LYS A 28 16.10 -2.79 18.88
N HIS A 29 15.48 -2.01 17.99
CA HIS A 29 14.01 -2.00 17.84
C HIS A 29 13.50 -3.27 17.18
N ILE A 30 14.21 -3.80 16.17
CA ILE A 30 13.89 -5.08 15.55
C ILE A 30 14.02 -6.23 16.58
N ALA A 31 15.09 -6.23 17.39
CA ALA A 31 15.27 -7.21 18.47
C ALA A 31 14.11 -7.19 19.48
N MET A 32 13.62 -5.99 19.83
CA MET A 32 12.45 -5.82 20.71
C MET A 32 11.17 -6.39 20.11
N ASP A 33 10.88 -6.12 18.83
CA ASP A 33 9.71 -6.68 18.13
C ASP A 33 9.79 -8.21 17.98
N LEU A 34 11.01 -8.75 17.89
CA LEU A 34 11.29 -10.18 17.89
C LEU A 34 11.22 -10.83 19.28
N GLY A 35 10.98 -10.06 20.34
CA GLY A 35 11.00 -10.55 21.73
C GLY A 35 12.38 -11.02 22.18
N ARG A 36 13.45 -10.52 21.55
CA ARG A 36 14.83 -10.90 21.86
C ARG A 36 15.48 -9.89 22.82
N PRO A 37 16.21 -10.37 23.86
CA PRO A 37 16.84 -9.51 24.85
C PRO A 37 18.14 -8.86 24.39
N GLU A 38 18.74 -9.34 23.29
CA GLU A 38 20.05 -8.91 22.77
C GLU A 38 19.92 -8.27 21.38
N PRO A 39 20.82 -7.33 21.00
CA PRO A 39 20.89 -6.81 19.64
C PRO A 39 21.12 -7.94 18.64
N ILE A 40 20.36 -7.96 17.55
CA ILE A 40 20.52 -8.92 16.45
C ILE A 40 21.69 -8.52 15.54
N THR A 41 22.28 -9.49 14.82
CA THR A 41 23.31 -9.17 13.82
C THR A 41 22.71 -8.47 12.59
N GLU A 42 23.58 -7.90 11.75
CA GLU A 42 23.16 -7.32 10.47
C GLU A 42 22.49 -8.36 9.57
N GLU A 43 23.04 -9.58 9.48
CA GLU A 43 22.40 -10.66 8.73
C GLU A 43 21.04 -11.07 9.31
N GLU A 44 20.91 -11.18 10.63
CA GLU A 44 19.63 -11.52 11.28
C GLU A 44 18.57 -10.42 11.08
N ALA A 45 19.00 -9.16 11.07
CA ALA A 45 18.11 -8.04 10.76
C ALA A 45 17.66 -8.04 9.30
N ILE A 46 18.56 -8.36 8.36
CA ILE A 46 18.23 -8.50 6.94
C ILE A 46 17.24 -9.65 6.74
N GLU A 47 17.51 -10.83 7.30
CA GLU A 47 16.63 -11.99 7.19
C GLU A 47 15.24 -11.71 7.79
N TRP A 48 15.19 -10.98 8.91
CA TRP A 48 13.92 -10.57 9.50
C TRP A 48 13.18 -9.57 8.62
N MET A 49 13.87 -8.56 8.07
CA MET A 49 13.28 -7.58 7.16
C MET A 49 12.77 -8.25 5.88
N ASP A 50 13.51 -9.22 5.32
CA ASP A 50 13.09 -10.00 4.15
C ASP A 50 11.89 -10.90 4.49
N SER A 51 11.90 -11.55 5.65
CA SER A 51 10.77 -12.34 6.15
C SER A 51 9.52 -11.47 6.35
N LEU A 52 9.68 -10.27 6.93
CA LEU A 52 8.60 -9.31 7.07
C LEU A 52 8.11 -8.82 5.71
N ALA A 53 8.99 -8.39 4.81
CA ALA A 53 8.62 -7.92 3.47
C ALA A 53 7.87 -9.02 2.70
N ASN A 54 8.30 -10.28 2.80
CA ASN A 54 7.65 -11.41 2.17
C ASN A 54 6.30 -11.76 2.82
N SER A 55 6.18 -11.65 4.15
CA SER A 55 4.90 -11.76 4.89
C SER A 55 3.93 -10.63 4.52
N MET A 56 4.48 -9.44 4.27
CA MET A 56 3.75 -8.22 3.98
C MET A 56 3.35 -8.09 2.51
N THR A 57 4.02 -8.78 1.59
CA THR A 57 3.71 -8.70 0.15
C THR A 57 2.27 -9.12 -0.14
N LEU A 58 1.45 -8.19 -0.61
CA LEU A 58 0.09 -8.45 -1.04
C LEU A 58 0.10 -9.23 -2.36
N ARG A 59 -0.77 -10.24 -2.45
CA ARG A 59 -0.93 -11.06 -3.66
C ARG A 59 -2.40 -11.11 -4.02
N TRP A 60 -2.70 -10.98 -5.32
CA TRP A 60 -4.04 -11.20 -5.83
C TRP A 60 -4.53 -12.60 -5.45
N ARG A 61 -5.80 -12.69 -5.07
CA ARG A 61 -6.50 -13.93 -4.77
C ARG A 61 -7.87 -13.84 -5.43
N GLU A 62 -8.36 -14.95 -5.97
CA GLU A 62 -9.65 -14.97 -6.69
C GLU A 62 -10.86 -14.59 -5.82
N ASN A 63 -10.74 -14.64 -4.50
CA ASN A 63 -11.78 -14.16 -3.58
C ASN A 63 -11.89 -12.62 -3.50
N LEU A 64 -10.90 -11.90 -4.03
CA LEU A 64 -10.94 -10.43 -4.20
C LEU A 64 -11.63 -10.01 -5.49
N SER A 65 -11.98 -10.96 -6.38
CA SER A 65 -12.69 -10.65 -7.61
C SER A 65 -14.11 -10.17 -7.32
N VAL A 66 -14.45 -9.01 -7.88
CA VAL A 66 -15.83 -8.50 -7.90
C VAL A 66 -16.62 -9.07 -9.07
N GLY A 67 -16.00 -9.92 -9.89
CA GLY A 67 -16.62 -10.53 -11.05
C GLY A 67 -16.74 -9.58 -12.23
N ASN A 68 -15.85 -8.59 -12.36
CA ASN A 68 -15.73 -7.74 -13.55
C ASN A 68 -14.26 -7.60 -13.94
N ASP A 69 -13.89 -8.06 -15.14
CA ASP A 69 -12.48 -8.14 -15.56
C ASP A 69 -11.76 -6.78 -15.59
N SER A 70 -12.48 -5.68 -15.85
CA SER A 70 -11.88 -4.33 -15.86
C SER A 70 -11.57 -3.85 -14.44
N ILE A 71 -12.52 -4.03 -13.51
CA ILE A 71 -12.36 -3.67 -12.10
C ILE A 71 -11.28 -4.55 -11.44
N ASP A 72 -11.33 -5.88 -11.67
CA ASP A 72 -10.32 -6.80 -11.15
C ASP A 72 -8.90 -6.49 -11.66
N SER A 73 -8.79 -5.96 -12.89
CA SER A 73 -7.48 -5.53 -13.44
C SER A 73 -6.96 -4.29 -12.73
N ASP A 74 -7.82 -3.33 -12.38
CA ASP A 74 -7.44 -2.20 -11.55
C ASP A 74 -6.99 -2.64 -10.17
N HIS A 75 -7.74 -3.54 -9.53
CA HIS A 75 -7.45 -4.06 -8.20
C HIS A 75 -6.09 -4.75 -8.14
N LYS A 76 -5.75 -5.55 -9.16
CA LYS A 76 -4.40 -6.16 -9.31
C LYS A 76 -3.31 -5.09 -9.42
N TYR A 77 -3.55 -4.05 -10.20
CA TYR A 77 -2.58 -2.97 -10.35
C TYR A 77 -2.41 -2.16 -9.05
N PHE A 78 -3.48 -1.94 -8.28
CA PHE A 78 -3.35 -1.33 -6.97
C PHE A 78 -2.53 -2.17 -6.00
N ILE A 79 -2.69 -3.49 -6.00
CA ILE A 79 -1.83 -4.40 -5.22
C ILE A 79 -0.36 -4.18 -5.56
N GLU A 80 -0.03 -4.01 -6.84
CA GLU A 80 1.35 -3.71 -7.27
C GLU A 80 1.85 -2.36 -6.74
N ILE A 81 1.05 -1.29 -6.86
CA ILE A 81 1.41 0.04 -6.36
C ILE A 81 1.60 0.01 -4.84
N ILE A 82 0.74 -0.68 -4.09
CA ILE A 82 0.85 -0.80 -2.64
C ILE A 82 2.12 -1.55 -2.25
N ASN A 83 2.41 -2.66 -2.91
CA ASN A 83 3.66 -3.38 -2.67
C ASN A 83 4.89 -2.50 -2.93
N GLN A 84 4.85 -1.64 -3.96
CA GLN A 84 5.91 -0.66 -4.21
C GLN A 84 6.01 0.38 -3.08
N ALA A 85 4.89 0.90 -2.60
CA ALA A 85 4.85 1.85 -1.50
C ALA A 85 5.39 1.23 -0.20
N GLU A 86 4.96 0.01 0.15
CA GLU A 86 5.42 -0.75 1.31
C GLU A 86 6.93 -1.00 1.24
N ASN A 87 7.45 -1.44 0.10
CA ASN A 87 8.89 -1.62 -0.10
C ASN A 87 9.66 -0.29 0.04
N SER A 88 9.08 0.82 -0.40
CA SER A 88 9.66 2.15 -0.26
C SER A 88 9.68 2.60 1.20
N LEU A 89 8.68 2.22 2.01
CA LEU A 89 8.66 2.45 3.46
C LEU A 89 9.77 1.66 4.16
N ILE A 90 9.90 0.36 3.86
CA ILE A 90 10.93 -0.53 4.44
C ILE A 90 12.33 0.00 4.10
N SER A 91 12.54 0.46 2.86
CA SER A 91 13.82 0.99 2.41
C SER A 91 14.07 2.46 2.74
N MET A 92 13.11 3.10 3.43
CA MET A 92 13.10 4.53 3.71
C MET A 92 13.33 5.42 2.47
N ASP A 93 12.98 4.90 1.29
CA ASP A 93 13.13 5.61 0.02
C ASP A 93 11.95 6.56 -0.21
N ARG A 94 12.11 7.79 0.27
CA ARG A 94 11.10 8.84 0.14
C ARG A 94 10.71 9.11 -1.31
N ALA A 95 11.67 9.10 -2.23
CA ALA A 95 11.41 9.48 -3.61
C ALA A 95 10.51 8.43 -4.29
N GLU A 96 10.82 7.15 -4.10
CA GLU A 96 9.97 6.06 -4.59
C GLU A 96 8.64 5.99 -3.86
N LEU A 97 8.61 6.25 -2.54
CA LEU A 97 7.34 6.33 -1.80
C LEU A 97 6.44 7.45 -2.37
N LYS A 98 7.00 8.64 -2.63
CA LYS A 98 6.24 9.78 -3.19
C LYS A 98 5.67 9.44 -4.55
N LYS A 99 6.48 8.83 -5.41
CA LYS A 99 6.04 8.35 -6.71
C LYS A 99 4.94 7.30 -6.61
N ALA A 100 5.04 6.35 -5.66
CA ALA A 100 4.02 5.34 -5.45
C ALA A 100 2.69 5.96 -4.98
N ILE A 101 2.72 6.90 -4.03
CA ILE A 101 1.52 7.62 -3.56
C ILE A 101 0.92 8.51 -4.66
N GLU A 102 1.74 9.16 -5.48
CA GLU A 102 1.27 9.93 -6.65
C GLU A 102 0.57 9.03 -7.68
N ASN A 103 1.16 7.88 -7.99
CA ASN A 103 0.56 6.88 -8.87
C ASN A 103 -0.76 6.35 -8.30
N LEU A 104 -0.79 6.07 -7.00
CA LEU A 104 -1.99 5.62 -6.30
C LEU A 104 -3.11 6.65 -6.44
N SER A 105 -2.81 7.93 -6.16
CA SER A 105 -3.76 9.03 -6.27
C SER A 105 -4.31 9.21 -7.70
N LEU A 106 -3.44 9.17 -8.71
CA LEU A 106 -3.87 9.32 -10.10
C LEU A 106 -4.71 8.13 -10.58
N TYR A 107 -4.34 6.91 -10.18
CA TYR A 107 -5.00 5.70 -10.62
C TYR A 107 -6.35 5.50 -9.90
N SER A 108 -6.43 5.81 -8.60
CA SER A 108 -7.69 5.81 -7.82
C SER A 108 -8.77 6.68 -8.47
N ALA A 109 -8.44 7.90 -8.88
CA ALA A 109 -9.43 8.77 -9.54
C ALA A 109 -10.02 8.16 -10.83
N LYS A 110 -9.20 7.48 -11.63
CA LYS A 110 -9.66 6.80 -12.86
C LYS A 110 -10.47 5.55 -12.56
N HIS A 111 -10.09 4.83 -11.51
CA HIS A 111 -10.78 3.64 -11.05
C HIS A 111 -12.17 3.97 -10.51
N PHE A 112 -12.29 4.95 -9.61
CA PHE A 112 -13.56 5.38 -9.04
C PHE A 112 -14.54 5.85 -10.12
N ASP A 113 -14.08 6.65 -11.09
CA ASP A 113 -14.90 7.06 -12.25
C ASP A 113 -15.40 5.86 -13.07
N ARG A 114 -14.56 4.82 -13.23
CA ARG A 114 -14.94 3.59 -13.94
C ARG A 114 -15.97 2.79 -13.15
N GLU A 115 -15.75 2.61 -11.86
CA GLU A 115 -16.67 1.89 -10.98
C GLU A 115 -18.03 2.57 -10.89
N GLU A 116 -18.08 3.88 -10.70
CA GLU A 116 -19.34 4.64 -10.66
C GLU A 116 -20.11 4.53 -11.99
N LYS A 117 -19.42 4.58 -13.13
CA LYS A 117 -20.05 4.35 -14.45
C LYS A 117 -20.62 2.95 -14.59
N ILE A 118 -19.87 1.94 -14.17
CA ILE A 118 -20.33 0.54 -14.21
C ILE A 118 -21.51 0.35 -13.26
N ALA A 119 -21.38 0.79 -12.00
CA ALA A 119 -22.40 0.72 -10.97
C ALA A 119 -23.72 1.39 -11.43
N SER A 120 -23.62 2.57 -12.03
CA SER A 120 -24.76 3.26 -12.63
C SER A 120 -25.40 2.46 -13.76
N ALA A 121 -24.59 1.90 -14.68
CA ALA A 121 -25.08 1.13 -15.82
C ALA A 121 -25.78 -0.18 -15.42
N VAL A 122 -25.37 -0.81 -14.32
CA VAL A 122 -25.99 -2.04 -13.80
C VAL A 122 -27.12 -1.76 -12.79
N GLY A 123 -27.44 -0.49 -12.53
CA GLY A 123 -28.50 -0.11 -11.60
C GLY A 123 -28.19 -0.45 -10.14
N TYR A 124 -26.92 -0.33 -9.72
CA TYR A 124 -26.52 -0.55 -8.34
C TYR A 124 -27.22 0.46 -7.40
N PRO A 125 -27.91 0.00 -6.33
CA PRO A 125 -28.77 0.88 -5.54
C PRO A 125 -28.04 1.80 -4.57
N GLN A 126 -26.78 1.53 -4.23
CA GLN A 126 -26.03 2.25 -3.19
C GLN A 126 -25.01 3.25 -3.78
N MET A 127 -25.38 3.92 -4.89
CA MET A 127 -24.50 4.88 -5.58
C MET A 127 -23.97 5.99 -4.67
N GLU A 128 -24.82 6.54 -3.79
CA GLU A 128 -24.41 7.61 -2.87
C GLU A 128 -23.36 7.12 -1.87
N GLN A 129 -23.51 5.91 -1.34
CA GLN A 129 -22.54 5.31 -0.43
C GLN A 129 -21.20 5.06 -1.15
N LEU A 130 -21.25 4.50 -2.36
CA LEU A 130 -20.06 4.26 -3.18
C LEU A 130 -19.29 5.56 -3.43
N HIS A 131 -19.98 6.60 -3.91
CA HIS A 131 -19.38 7.90 -4.17
C HIS A 131 -18.78 8.55 -2.91
N ASN A 132 -19.51 8.52 -1.79
CA ASN A 132 -19.00 9.05 -0.52
C ASN A 132 -17.76 8.30 -0.03
N SER A 133 -17.70 6.99 -0.26
CA SER A 133 -16.50 6.21 0.05
C SER A 133 -15.31 6.69 -0.80
N HIS A 134 -15.49 6.89 -2.10
CA HIS A 134 -14.44 7.40 -3.00
C HIS A 134 -13.92 8.77 -2.59
N GLU A 135 -14.80 9.70 -2.18
CA GLU A 135 -14.39 11.03 -1.72
C GLU A 135 -13.55 10.96 -0.44
N VAL A 136 -13.98 10.16 0.55
CA VAL A 136 -13.19 9.90 1.76
C VAL A 136 -11.83 9.31 1.42
N LEU A 137 -11.76 8.41 0.44
CA LEU A 137 -10.52 7.83 -0.03
C LEU A 137 -9.62 8.90 -0.69
N ALA A 138 -10.16 9.69 -1.61
CA ALA A 138 -9.43 10.74 -2.30
C ALA A 138 -8.84 11.77 -1.33
N ASP A 139 -9.56 12.13 -0.27
CA ASP A 139 -9.07 13.07 0.74
C ASP A 139 -7.92 12.50 1.59
N LYS A 140 -7.98 11.22 1.96
CA LYS A 140 -6.87 10.54 2.63
C LYS A 140 -5.59 10.53 1.78
N LEU A 141 -5.72 10.31 0.46
CA LEU A 141 -4.57 10.39 -0.46
C LEU A 141 -3.98 11.80 -0.53
N LYS A 142 -4.82 12.83 -0.58
CA LYS A 142 -4.34 14.22 -0.57
C LYS A 142 -3.56 14.50 0.71
N GLN A 143 -4.06 14.02 1.85
CA GLN A 143 -3.38 14.18 3.13
C GLN A 143 -2.03 13.46 3.17
N LEU A 144 -1.97 12.19 2.71
CA LEU A 144 -0.72 11.44 2.59
C LEU A 144 0.32 12.16 1.71
N LYS A 145 -0.11 12.75 0.59
CA LYS A 145 0.77 13.53 -0.30
C LYS A 145 1.35 14.78 0.37
N ILE A 146 0.67 15.34 1.38
CA ILE A 146 1.19 16.48 2.15
C ILE A 146 2.15 15.97 3.23
N GLU A 147 1.78 14.91 3.94
CA GLU A 147 2.56 14.36 5.06
C GLU A 147 3.91 13.79 4.62
N ILE A 148 4.00 13.22 3.42
CA ILE A 148 5.25 12.68 2.88
C ILE A 148 6.33 13.72 2.60
N ASP A 149 5.97 15.00 2.49
CA ASP A 149 6.95 16.08 2.35
C ASP A 149 7.59 16.44 3.72
N GLY A 150 7.01 15.98 4.85
CA GLY A 150 7.56 16.10 6.21
C GLY A 150 8.62 15.05 6.57
N GLU A 151 9.17 15.02 7.78
CA GLU A 151 10.19 14.01 8.14
C GLU A 151 9.63 12.57 8.08
N LEU A 152 10.34 11.66 7.40
CA LEU A 152 9.99 10.23 7.38
C LEU A 152 10.60 9.59 8.63
N SER A 153 9.74 9.32 9.60
CA SER A 153 10.09 8.64 10.85
C SER A 153 9.56 7.20 10.84
N LEU A 154 10.00 6.39 11.81
CA LEU A 154 9.42 5.06 12.03
C LEU A 154 7.91 5.13 12.32
N SER A 155 7.46 6.19 12.99
CA SER A 155 6.03 6.44 13.20
C SER A 155 5.29 6.72 11.89
N SER A 156 5.93 7.45 10.96
CA SER A 156 5.38 7.70 9.62
C SER A 156 5.27 6.40 8.84
N VAL A 157 6.24 5.49 8.98
CA VAL A 157 6.21 4.16 8.34
C VAL A 157 5.03 3.31 8.82
N VAL A 158 4.83 3.20 10.13
CA VAL A 158 3.70 2.44 10.70
C VAL A 158 2.37 3.09 10.29
N HIS A 159 2.28 4.41 10.37
CA HIS A 159 1.07 5.15 9.99
C HIS A 159 0.72 4.96 8.51
N PHE A 160 1.69 5.13 7.61
CA PHE A 160 1.49 5.02 6.17
C PHE A 160 1.20 3.58 5.75
N SER A 161 1.86 2.58 6.35
CA SER A 161 1.57 1.17 6.07
C SER A 161 0.18 0.76 6.53
N ALA A 162 -0.22 1.16 7.75
CA ALA A 162 -1.56 0.94 8.26
C ALA A 162 -2.60 1.59 7.34
N LEU A 163 -2.37 2.84 6.93
CA LEU A 163 -3.22 3.48 5.94
C LEU A 163 -3.25 2.68 4.64
N LEU A 164 -2.14 2.41 3.95
CA LEU A 164 -2.14 1.70 2.67
C LEU A 164 -2.87 0.34 2.71
N ARG A 165 -2.71 -0.42 3.81
CA ARG A 165 -3.35 -1.74 3.99
C ARG A 165 -4.81 -1.63 4.40
N ASP A 166 -5.12 -0.88 5.44
CA ASP A 166 -6.49 -0.73 5.95
C ASP A 166 -7.36 0.00 4.92
N TRP A 167 -6.77 0.86 4.11
CA TRP A 167 -7.50 1.75 3.20
C TRP A 167 -7.90 1.07 1.89
N LEU A 168 -7.01 0.29 1.29
CA LEU A 168 -7.31 -0.35 0.01
C LEU A 168 -7.89 -1.74 0.18
N LEU A 169 -7.42 -2.54 1.15
CA LEU A 169 -8.03 -3.84 1.38
C LEU A 169 -9.47 -3.70 1.89
N ASP A 170 -9.78 -2.72 2.75
CA ASP A 170 -11.19 -2.53 3.14
C ASP A 170 -12.04 -2.06 1.98
N HIS A 171 -11.57 -1.14 1.14
CA HIS A 171 -12.34 -0.70 -0.02
C HIS A 171 -12.59 -1.85 -1.01
N LEU A 172 -11.52 -2.55 -1.41
CA LEU A 172 -11.58 -3.73 -2.29
C LEU A 172 -12.46 -4.85 -1.71
N MET A 173 -12.33 -5.16 -0.40
CA MET A 173 -13.00 -6.31 0.21
C MET A 173 -14.41 -6.00 0.69
N LYS A 174 -14.72 -4.75 1.02
CA LYS A 174 -16.00 -4.38 1.64
C LYS A 174 -16.89 -3.60 0.69
N GLU A 175 -16.42 -2.51 0.08
CA GLU A 175 -17.30 -1.65 -0.74
C GLU A 175 -17.50 -2.24 -2.13
N ASP A 176 -16.41 -2.51 -2.88
CA ASP A 176 -16.53 -2.97 -4.28
C ASP A 176 -17.19 -4.35 -4.37
N MET A 177 -16.96 -5.19 -3.36
CA MET A 177 -17.58 -6.50 -3.24
C MET A 177 -19.10 -6.45 -3.06
N LEU A 178 -19.68 -5.34 -2.58
CA LEU A 178 -21.13 -5.15 -2.53
C LEU A 178 -21.73 -4.99 -3.94
N MET A 179 -20.93 -4.54 -4.92
CA MET A 179 -21.37 -4.48 -6.31
C MET A 179 -21.41 -5.86 -6.97
N ARG A 180 -20.63 -6.83 -6.49
CA ARG A 180 -20.47 -8.16 -7.11
C ARG A 180 -21.78 -8.85 -7.54
N PRO A 181 -22.89 -8.83 -6.77
CA PRO A 181 -24.16 -9.44 -7.20
C PRO A 181 -24.79 -8.79 -8.45
N PHE A 182 -24.42 -7.54 -8.76
CA PHE A 182 -24.91 -6.75 -9.90
C PHE A 182 -23.94 -6.81 -11.09
N LEU A 183 -22.70 -7.22 -10.85
CA LEU A 183 -21.67 -7.34 -11.87
C LEU A 183 -21.74 -8.69 -12.56
N THR A 184 -21.42 -8.70 -13.84
CA THR A 184 -21.26 -9.93 -14.63
C THR A 184 -19.81 -10.06 -15.04
N LYS A 185 -19.30 -11.29 -14.97
CA LYS A 185 -17.97 -11.61 -15.48
C LYS A 185 -17.99 -11.40 -16.98
N TYR A 186 -17.52 -10.24 -17.41
CA TYR A 186 -17.38 -9.88 -18.81
C TYR A 186 -16.20 -10.67 -19.37
N SER A 187 -16.38 -11.96 -19.67
CA SER A 187 -15.46 -12.64 -20.58
C SER A 187 -15.78 -12.12 -21.99
N PRO A 188 -14.89 -11.35 -22.64
CA PRO A 188 -15.11 -10.98 -24.02
C PRO A 188 -15.14 -12.27 -24.82
N LYS A 189 -16.34 -12.72 -25.19
CA LYS A 189 -16.50 -13.67 -26.28
C LYS A 189 -16.06 -12.91 -27.51
N PHE A 190 -14.81 -13.10 -27.92
CA PHE A 190 -14.44 -12.85 -29.30
C PHE A 190 -15.25 -13.85 -30.13
N GLU A 191 -16.44 -13.45 -30.57
CA GLU A 191 -17.00 -14.03 -31.77
C GLU A 191 -16.09 -13.57 -32.90
N ALA A 192 -15.19 -14.46 -33.32
CA ALA A 192 -14.46 -14.30 -34.55
C ALA A 192 -15.49 -14.24 -35.68
N THR A 193 -15.72 -13.04 -36.21
CA THR A 193 -16.39 -12.85 -37.50
C THR A 193 -15.44 -13.19 -38.63
#